data_AF-B0WC83-F1
#
_entry.id   AF-B0WC83-F1
#
_cell.length_a   1.000
_cell.length_b   1.000
_cell.length_c   1.000
_cell.angle_alpha   90.00
_cell.angle_beta   90.00
_cell.angle_gamma   90.00
#
_symmetry.space_group_name_H-M   'P 1'
#
loop_
_entity.id
_entity.type
_entity.pdbx_description
1 polymer ?
#
loop_
_entity_poly.entity_id
_entity_poly.type
_entity_poly.pdbx_seq_one_letter_code
_entity_poly.pdbx_strand_id
1 'polypeptide(L)' 'MSSQQKHRIQVPDGLRDVLLEFSIAYLLEQPGDVIDYAVEFFSKLQENRKTTMITAAEPISPDESIMSHEEGE' A
#
# COMPACT_ATOMS: atom_id res chain seq x y z
N MET A 1 28.12 21.82 32.76
CA MET A 1 28.43 20.62 31.96
C MET A 1 27.23 20.37 31.06
N SER A 2 27.40 20.59 29.76
CA SER A 2 26.33 20.67 28.76
C SER A 2 25.69 19.30 28.54
N SER A 3 24.42 19.15 28.92
CA SER A 3 23.60 17.98 28.65
C SER A 3 23.33 17.90 27.14
N GLN A 4 24.22 17.23 26.41
CA GLN A 4 23.99 16.84 25.03
C GLN A 4 22.86 15.80 25.02
N GLN A 5 21.61 16.27 25.03
CA GLN A 5 20.45 15.42 24.83
C GLN A 5 20.52 14.84 23.41
N LYS A 6 21.05 13.62 23.31
CA LYS A 6 20.90 12.75 22.15
C LYS A 6 19.39 12.55 21.97
N HIS A 7 18.74 13.36 21.14
CA HIS A 7 17.37 13.09 20.73
C HIS A 7 17.37 11.71 20.09
N ARG A 8 16.86 10.70 20.82
CA ARG A 8 16.58 9.38 20.25
C ARG A 8 15.56 9.61 19.15
N ILE A 9 16.01 9.49 17.91
CA ILE A 9 15.11 9.49 16.76
C ILE A 9 14.23 8.25 16.92
N GLN A 10 12.94 8.48 17.17
CA GLN A 10 11.96 7.41 17.14
C GLN A 10 11.56 7.21 15.68
N VAL A 11 11.80 6.01 15.17
CA VAL A 11 11.37 5.62 13.83
C VAL A 11 9.87 5.32 13.89
N PRO A 12 9.02 5.99 13.09
CA PRO A 12 7.60 5.68 13.02
C PRO A 12 7.37 4.21 12.64
N ASP A 13 6.36 3.58 13.25
CA ASP A 13 6.11 2.15 13.05
C ASP A 13 5.84 1.82 11.56
N GLY A 14 5.02 2.63 10.88
CA GLY A 14 4.75 2.43 9.45
C GLY A 14 5.98 2.59 8.54
N LEU A 15 7.00 3.35 8.96
CA LEU A 15 8.27 3.41 8.23
C LEU A 15 9.11 2.16 8.51
N ARG A 16 9.15 1.70 9.77
CA ARG A 16 9.86 0.49 10.16
C ARG A 16 9.34 -0.72 9.39
N ASP A 17 8.04 -0.88 9.32
CA ASP A 17 7.40 -2.06 8.71
C ASP A 17 7.70 -2.14 7.21
N VAL A 18 7.56 -1.02 6.50
CA VAL A 18 7.84 -0.94 5.06
C VAL A 18 9.31 -1.23 4.74
N LEU A 19 10.24 -0.70 5.54
CA LEU A 19 11.66 -0.96 5.35
C LEU A 19 12.04 -2.41 5.70
N LEU A 20 11.38 -3.00 6.70
CA LEU A 20 11.59 -4.40 7.07
C LEU A 20 11.10 -5.34 5.96
N GLU A 21 9.94 -5.06 5.37
CA GLU A 21 9.39 -5.84 4.25
C GLU A 21 10.32 -5.81 3.03
N PHE A 22 10.80 -4.61 2.64
CA PHE A 22 11.81 -4.45 1.61
C PHE A 22 13.08 -5.26 1.92
N SER A 23 13.56 -5.17 3.17
CA SER A 23 14.79 -5.87 3.59
C SER A 23 14.64 -7.38 3.48
N ILE A 24 13.50 -7.93 3.89
CA ILE A 24 13.21 -9.36 3.76
C ILE A 24 13.16 -9.76 2.28
N ALA A 25 12.45 -9.00 1.45
CA ALA A 25 12.32 -9.29 0.02
C ALA A 25 13.68 -9.29 -0.70
N TYR A 26 14.53 -8.31 -0.40
CA TYR A 26 15.91 -8.25 -0.93
C TYR A 26 16.75 -9.47 -0.52
N LEU A 27 16.64 -9.91 0.73
CA LEU A 27 17.38 -11.09 1.21
C LEU A 27 16.91 -12.40 0.56
N LEU A 28 15.65 -12.47 0.14
CA LEU A 28 15.09 -13.63 -0.54
C LEU A 28 15.48 -13.66 -2.02
N GLU A 29 15.35 -12.54 -2.73
CA GLU A 29 15.61 -12.47 -4.17
C GLU A 29 17.09 -12.31 -4.53
N GLN A 30 17.90 -11.75 -3.61
CA GLN A 30 19.33 -11.47 -3.80
C GLN A 30 19.66 -10.84 -5.16
N PRO A 31 19.04 -9.69 -5.49
CA PRO A 31 19.29 -9.01 -6.76
C PRO A 31 20.73 -8.44 -6.81
N GLY A 32 21.22 -8.19 -8.01
CA GLY A 32 22.58 -7.65 -8.22
C GLY A 32 22.74 -6.20 -7.78
N ASP A 33 21.74 -5.36 -8.01
CA ASP A 33 21.74 -3.93 -7.64
C ASP A 33 20.58 -3.62 -6.69
N VAL A 34 20.93 -3.05 -5.53
CA VAL A 34 19.97 -2.70 -4.47
C VAL A 34 19.10 -1.49 -4.81
N ILE A 35 19.64 -0.54 -5.57
CA ILE A 35 18.93 0.69 -5.92
C ILE A 35 17.87 0.37 -6.96
N ASP A 36 18.23 -0.37 -8.00
CA ASP A 36 17.26 -0.80 -9.03
C ASP A 36 16.14 -1.64 -8.41
N TYR A 37 16.49 -2.59 -7.54
CA TYR A 37 15.50 -3.40 -6.83
C TYR A 37 14.59 -2.56 -5.92
N ALA A 38 15.13 -1.55 -5.23
CA ALA A 38 14.32 -0.66 -4.40
C ALA A 38 13.32 0.14 -5.24
N VAL A 39 13.73 0.65 -6.40
CA VAL A 39 12.84 1.37 -7.31
C VAL A 39 11.69 0.46 -7.75
N GLU A 40 11.98 -0.78 -8.16
CA GLU A 40 10.95 -1.74 -8.53
C GLU A 40 10.02 -2.10 -7.38
N PHE A 41 10.58 -2.43 -6.21
CA PHE A 41 9.83 -2.86 -5.04
C PHE A 41 8.84 -1.77 -4.59
N PHE A 42 9.31 -0.53 -4.43
CA PHE A 42 8.44 0.57 -3.99
C PHE A 42 7.47 1.04 -5.07
N SER A 43 7.80 0.90 -6.36
CA SER A 43 6.87 1.17 -7.46
C SER A 43 5.69 0.19 -7.43
N LYS A 44 5.97 -1.12 -7.31
CA LYS A 44 4.93 -2.15 -7.14
C LYS A 44 4.09 -1.92 -5.89
N LEU A 45 4.73 -1.57 -4.76
CA LEU A 45 4.01 -1.26 -3.51
C LEU A 45 3.08 -0.05 -3.66
N GLN A 46 3.51 0.98 -4.39
CA GLN A 46 2.70 2.17 -4.65
C GLN A 46 1.50 1.85 -5.55
N GLU A 47 1.70 1.06 -6.60
CA GLU A 47 0.62 0.61 -7.49
C GLU A 47 -0.43 -0.22 -6.73
N ASN A 48 0.01 -1.15 -5.90
CA ASN A 48 -0.89 -1.98 -5.09
C ASN A 48 -1.76 -1.13 -4.16
N ARG A 49 -1.19 -0.10 -3.51
CA ARG A 49 -1.98 0.83 -2.67
C ARG A 49 -3.03 1.60 -3.48
N LYS A 50 -2.68 2.08 -4.68
CA LYS A 50 -3.62 2.78 -5.56
C LYS A 50 -4.77 1.86 -5.95
N THR A 51 -4.47 0.62 -6.31
CA THR A 51 -5.48 -0.40 -6.66
C THR A 51 -6.40 -0.71 -5.48
N THR A 52 -5.87 -0.94 -4.27
CA THR A 52 -6.69 -1.20 -3.08
C THR A 52 -7.59 -0.02 -2.70
N MET A 53 -7.13 1.22 -2.88
CA MET A 53 -7.95 2.41 -2.62
C MET A 53 -9.09 2.57 -3.63
N ILE A 54 -8.91 2.14 -4.89
CA ILE A 54 -9.95 2.16 -5.91
C ILE A 54 -11.00 1.06 -5.64
N THR A 55 -10.59 -0.12 -5.17
CA THR A 55 -11.52 -1.22 -4.86
C THR A 55 -12.29 -1.04 -3.54
N ALA A 56 -11.77 -0.25 -2.59
CA ALA A 56 -12.43 -0.02 -1.29
C ALA A 56 -13.55 1.05 -1.33
N ALA A 57 -13.77 1.72 -2.47
CA ALA A 57 -14.72 2.82 -2.60
C ALA A 57 -16.13 2.41 -3.07
N GLU A 58 -16.41 1.13 -3.36
CA GLU A 58 -17.72 0.70 -3.85
C GLU A 58 -18.27 -0.51 -3.10
N PRO A 59 -19.20 -0.33 -2.13
CA PRO A 59 -20.30 -1.25 -1.95
C PRO A 59 -21.41 -0.85 -2.93
N ILE A 60 -21.28 -1.21 -4.21
CA ILE A 60 -22.45 -1.24 -5.09
C ILE A 60 -23.31 -2.43 -4.64
N SER A 61 -24.20 -2.18 -3.69
CA SER A 61 -25.28 -3.09 -3.33
C SER A 61 -26.12 -3.29 -4.60
N PRO A 62 -26.26 -4.53 -5.13
CA PRO A 62 -27.21 -4.79 -6.20
C PRO A 62 -28.58 -4.94 -5.54
N ASP A 63 -29.14 -3.82 -5.06
CA ASP A 63 -30.51 -3.80 -4.59
C ASP A 63 -31.45 -3.72 -5.80
N GLU A 64 -32.45 -4.59 -5.76
CA GLU A 64 -33.47 -4.81 -6.76
C GLU A 64 -34.13 -3.50 -7.23
N SER A 65 -34.15 -3.28 -8.54
CA SER A 65 -35.19 -2.44 -9.15
C SER A 65 -35.64 -3.09 -10.45
N ILE A 66 -36.52 -4.06 -10.24
CA ILE A 66 -37.54 -4.51 -11.18
C ILE A 66 -38.38 -3.26 -11.53
N MET A 67 -38.08 -2.61 -12.65
CA MET A 67 -39.05 -1.74 -13.31
C MET A 67 -39.83 -2.60 -14.30
N SER A 68 -40.95 -3.13 -13.82
CA SER A 68 -42.03 -3.65 -14.62
C SER A 68 -42.43 -2.60 -15.66
N HIS A 69 -42.16 -2.87 -16.93
CA HIS A 69 -42.77 -2.12 -18.02
C HIS A 69 -44.14 -2.76 -18.32
N GLU A 70 -45.16 -2.23 -17.64
CA GLU A 70 -46.55 -2.35 -18.04
C GLU A 70 -46.80 -1.33 -19.16
N GLU A 71 -47.02 -1.79 -20.39
CA GLU A 71 -47.73 -1.02 -21.40
C GLU A 71 -48.64 -1.97 -22.19
N GLY A 72 -49.94 -1.78 -22.02
CA GLY A 72 -50.97 -2.32 -22.89
C GLY A 72 -51.31 -1.32 -23.99
N GLU A 73 -51.61 -1.85 -25.18
CA GLU A 73 -52.74 -1.50 -26.06
C GLU A 73 -52.80 -2.51 -27.22
#